data_AF-A0A661IPF4-F1
#
_entry.id   AF-A0A661IPF4-F1
#
_cell.length_a   1.000
_cell.length_b   1.000
_cell.length_c   1.000
_cell.angle_alpha   90.00
_cell.angle_beta   90.00
_cell.angle_gamma   90.00
#
_symmetry.space_group_name_H-M   'P 1'
#
loop_
_entity.id
_entity.type
_entity.pdbx_description
1 polymer ?
#
loop_
_entity_poly.entity_id
_entity_poly.type
_entity_poly.pdbx_seq_one_letter_code
_entity_poly.pdbx_strand_id
1 'polypeptide(L)' 'SLKELEELTGRAKSNLSRTLKTLERYGIVELHKENNSLVAKVKATNFQVEFGLESA' A
#
# COMPACT_ATOMS: atom_id res chain seq x y z
N SER A 1 12.09 1.07 4.00
CA SER A 1 12.20 0.13 2.86
C SER A 1 11.15 -0.97 2.97
N LEU A 2 10.84 -1.71 1.89
CA LEU A 2 9.92 -2.86 1.94
C LEU A 2 10.32 -3.94 2.97
N LYS A 3 11.62 -4.10 3.24
CA LYS A 3 12.14 -5.07 4.21
C LYS A 3 11.79 -4.66 5.64
N GLU A 4 11.94 -3.38 5.96
CA GLU A 4 11.53 -2.83 7.27
C GLU A 4 10.02 -3.00 7.49
N LEU A 5 9.20 -2.84 6.45
CA LEU A 5 7.76 -3.08 6.53
C LEU A 5 7.41 -4.55 6.75
N GLU A 6 8.18 -5.48 6.18
CA GLU A 6 8.04 -6.92 6.44
C GLU A 6 8.36 -7.25 7.90
N GLU A 7 9.42 -6.68 8.46
CA GLU A 7 9.80 -6.84 9.86
C GLU A 7 8.77 -6.19 10.81
N LEU A 8 8.29 -4.99 10.51
CA LEU A 8 7.30 -4.26 11.32
C LEU A 8 5.92 -4.93 11.32
N THR A 9 5.48 -5.46 10.18
CA THR A 9 4.12 -6.00 10.03
C THR A 9 4.05 -7.52 10.16
N GLY A 10 5.19 -8.23 10.14
CA GLY A 10 5.27 -9.69 10.11
C GLY A 10 4.70 -10.32 8.82
N ARG A 11 4.45 -9.52 7.78
CA ARG A 11 3.86 -9.99 6.52
C ARG A 11 4.94 -10.21 5.48
N ALA A 12 4.87 -11.34 4.79
CA ALA A 12 5.77 -11.64 3.67
C ALA A 12 5.81 -10.50 2.64
N LYS A 13 7.01 -10.17 2.16
CA LYS A 13 7.28 -9.12 1.17
C LYS A 13 6.39 -9.18 -0.07
N SER A 14 6.07 -10.38 -0.56
CA SER A 14 5.21 -10.58 -1.73
C SER A 14 3.78 -10.11 -1.46
N ASN A 15 3.26 -10.29 -0.24
CA ASN A 15 1.93 -9.85 0.18
C ASN A 15 1.91 -8.33 0.34
N LEU A 16 2.93 -7.75 0.99
CA LEU A 16 3.07 -6.30 1.14
C LEU A 16 3.15 -5.59 -0.20
N SER A 17 3.92 -6.13 -1.15
CA SER A 17 3.98 -5.58 -2.51
C SER A 17 2.61 -5.52 -3.19
N ARG A 18 1.77 -6.56 -3.02
CA ARG A 18 0.43 -6.56 -3.59
C ARG A 18 -0.46 -5.51 -2.92
N THR A 19 -0.47 -5.46 -1.59
CA THR A 19 -1.24 -4.45 -0.84
C THR A 19 -0.81 -3.03 -1.20
N LEU A 20 0.50 -2.74 -1.25
CA LEU A 20 0.99 -1.41 -1.58
C LEU A 20 0.64 -0.99 -3.01
N LYS A 21 0.68 -1.90 -3.99
CA LYS A 21 0.20 -1.63 -5.36
C LYS A 21 -1.29 -1.33 -5.39
N THR A 22 -2.10 -2.03 -4.60
CA THR A 22 -3.53 -1.73 -4.46
C THR A 22 -3.74 -0.33 -3.88
N LEU A 23 -3.03 0.02 -2.80
CA LEU A 23 -3.10 1.34 -2.19
C LEU A 23 -2.62 2.44 -3.14
N GLU A 24 -1.60 2.16 -3.97
CA GLU A 24 -1.11 3.08 -4.99
C GLU A 24 -2.16 3.33 -6.08
N ARG A 25 -2.84 2.27 -6.53
CA ARG A 25 -3.95 2.38 -7.49
C ARG A 25 -5.08 3.26 -6.97
N TYR A 26 -5.33 3.26 -5.67
CA TYR A 26 -6.33 4.12 -5.03
C TYR A 26 -5.79 5.50 -4.63
N GLY A 27 -4.53 5.82 -4.98
CA GLY A 27 -3.92 7.13 -4.69
C GLY A 27 -3.57 7.35 -3.21
N ILE A 28 -3.63 6.31 -2.38
CA ILE A 28 -3.37 6.40 -0.93
C ILE A 28 -1.87 6.44 -0.65
N VAL A 29 -1.07 5.74 -1.45
CA VAL A 29 0.40 5.72 -1.36
C VAL A 29 1.03 5.91 -2.73
N GLU A 30 2.30 6.27 -2.75
CA GLU A 30 3.14 6.32 -3.96
C GLU A 30 4.33 5.39 -3.75
N LEU A 31 4.57 4.48 -4.71
CA LEU A 31 5.75 3.63 -4.71
C LEU A 31 6.82 4.25 -5.60
N HIS A 32 8.01 4.45 -5.05
CA HIS A 32 9.16 4.89 -5.82
C HIS A 32 10.37 4.04 -5.51
N LYS A 33 11.34 4.04 -6.44
CA LYS A 33 12.61 3.35 -6.27
C LYS A 33 13.62 4.34 -5.71
N GLU A 34 14.20 4.00 -4.56
CA GLU A 34 15.27 4.75 -3.93
C GLU A 34 16.38 3.77 -3.57
N ASN A 35 17.62 4.04 -4.01
CA ASN A 35 18.79 3.18 -3.72
C ASN A 35 18.54 1.69 -4.01
N ASN A 36 17.93 1.39 -5.16
CA ASN A 36 17.55 0.05 -5.60
C ASN A 36 16.51 -0.68 -4.71
N SER A 37 15.90 0.04 -3.77
CA SER A 37 14.85 -0.45 -2.88
C SER A 37 13.51 0.19 -3.24
N LEU A 38 12.43 -0.58 -3.13
CA LEU A 38 11.08 -0.03 -3.24
C LEU A 38 10.69 0.60 -1.90
N VAL A 39 10.31 1.87 -1.95
CA VAL A 39 9.86 2.66 -0.80
C VAL A 39 8.44 3.12 -1.04
N ALA A 40 7.58 2.93 -0.04
CA ALA A 40 6.21 3.43 -0.06
C ALA A 40 6.14 4.77 0.68
N LYS A 41 5.57 5.78 0.03
CA LYS A 41 5.29 7.10 0.61
C LYS A 41 3.79 7.29 0.76
N VAL A 42 3.32 7.58 1.97
CA VAL A 42 1.89 7.83 2.23
C VAL A 42 1.49 9.19 1.67
N LYS A 43 0.40 9.24 0.89
CA LYS A 43 -0.19 10.46 0.32
C LYS A 43 -1.41 10.92 1.10
N ALA A 44 -2.18 9.98 1.65
CA ALA A 44 -3.37 10.26 2.45
C ALA A 44 -3.43 9.31 3.65
N THR A 45 -3.75 9.86 4.82
CA THR A 45 -4.01 9.11 6.06
C THR A 45 -5.50 9.02 6.37
N ASN A 46 -6.31 9.88 5.75
CA ASN A 46 -7.74 9.96 5.94
C ASN A 46 -8.42 9.77 4.59
N PHE A 47 -9.36 8.85 4.53
CA PHE A 47 -10.14 8.56 3.34
C PHE A 47 -11.56 8.19 3.75
N GLN A 48 -12.53 8.60 2.93
CA GLN A 48 -13.92 8.20 3.04
C GLN A 48 -14.17 7.10 2.02
N VAL A 49 -14.79 6.01 2.46
CA VAL A 49 -15.16 4.90 1.57
C VAL A 49 -16.67 4.84 1.49
N GLU A 50 -17.19 5.01 0.28
CA GLU A 50 -18.62 4.87 -0.01
C GLU A 50 -18.83 3.54 -0.72
N PHE A 51 -19.70 2.71 -0.16
CA PHE A 51 -20.06 1.42 -0.73
C PHE A 51 -21.52 1.47 -1.16
N GLY A 52 -21.79 1.25 -2.44
CA GLY A 52 -23.12 0.94 -2.94
C GLY A 52 -23.38 -0.55 -2.75
N LEU A 53 -24.26 -0.92 -1.83
CA LEU A 53 -24.79 -2.27 -1.76
C LEU A 53 -25.93 -2.37 -2.77
N GLU A 54 -25.62 -2.68 -4.03
CA GLU A 54 -26.67 -3.09 -4.96
C GLU A 54 -27.10 -4.51 -4.60
N SER A 55 -28.25 -4.62 -3.94
CA SER A 55 -28.97 -5.87 -3.78
C SER A 55 -29.46 -6.31 -5.16
N ALA A 56 -28.83 -7.35 -5.72
CA ALA A 56 -29.33 -8.06 -6.90
C ALA A 56 -30.62 -8.84 -6.58
#